data_AF-A0A376KSN4-F1
#
_entry.id   AF-A0A376KSN4-F1
#
_cell.length_a   1.000
_cell.length_b   1.000
_cell.length_c   1.000
_cell.angle_alpha   90.00
_cell.angle_beta   90.00
_cell.angle_gamma   90.00
#
_symmetry.space_group_name_H-M   'P 1'
#
loop_
_entity.id
_entity.type
_entity.pdbx_description
1 polymer ?
#
loop_
_entity_poly.entity_id
_entity_poly.type
_entity_poly.pdbx_seq_one_letter_code
_entity_poly.pdbx_strand_id
1 'polypeptide(L)'
;MKYINWGVFLVLGIFVGSFIAAKASREFRVRAADAQTTLRSGLGGVLMGFGASIAGGCSIGNGLVMTAMMTWQGWIGLVFMILGVWTASWLVYVRPQRKARLATAAAN
;
A
#
# COMPACT_ATOMS: atom_id res chain seq x y z
N MET A 1 15.86 -25.78 11.09
CA MET A 1 16.24 -25.12 9.83
C MET A 1 14.97 -24.80 9.01
N LYS A 2 14.20 -23.76 9.33
CA LYS A 2 12.94 -23.46 8.61
C LYS A 2 12.49 -22.00 8.71
N TYR A 3 13.43 -21.06 8.83
CA TYR A 3 13.11 -19.63 8.90
C TYR A 3 13.49 -18.87 7.62
N ILE A 4 14.43 -19.40 6.85
CA ILE A 4 14.76 -18.89 5.52
C ILE A 4 13.90 -19.64 4.52
N ASN A 5 12.79 -19.01 4.15
CA ASN A 5 11.92 -19.46 3.07
C ASN A 5 12.12 -18.53 1.86
N TRP A 6 11.65 -18.96 0.68
CA TRP A 6 11.63 -18.13 -0.53
C TRP A 6 11.02 -16.74 -0.31
N GLY A 7 10.03 -16.63 0.57
CA GLY A 7 9.46 -15.33 0.96
C GLY A 7 10.47 -14.38 1.61
N VAL A 8 11.41 -14.88 2.43
CA VAL A 8 12.45 -14.06 3.06
C VAL A 8 13.44 -13.55 2.01
N PHE A 9 13.83 -14.41 1.07
CA PHE A 9 14.65 -13.99 -0.07
C PHE A 9 13.97 -12.93 -0.92
N LEU A 10 12.65 -13.03 -1.13
CA LEU A 10 11.87 -12.02 -1.83
C LEU A 10 11.87 -10.69 -1.08
N VAL A 11 11.63 -10.69 0.24
CA VAL A 11 11.66 -9.46 1.05
C VAL A 11 13.03 -8.80 1.03
N LEU A 12 14.10 -9.58 1.22
CA LEU A 12 15.48 -9.08 1.13
C LEU A 12 15.79 -8.55 -0.27
N GLY A 13 15.33 -9.24 -1.32
CA GLY A 13 15.48 -8.82 -2.71
C GLY A 13 14.79 -7.49 -3.01
N ILE A 14 13.56 -7.27 -2.50
CA ILE A 14 12.85 -5.98 -2.63
C ILE A 14 13.63 -4.88 -1.90
N PHE A 15 14.13 -5.16 -0.69
CA PHE A 15 14.89 -4.17 0.08
C PHE A 15 16.17 -3.75 -0.64
N VAL A 16 16.99 -4.72 -1.09
CA VAL A 16 18.24 -4.44 -1.80
C VAL A 16 17.97 -3.83 -3.18
N GLY A 17 16.99 -4.36 -3.92
CA GLY A 17 16.62 -3.89 -5.25
C GLY A 17 16.11 -2.45 -5.25
N SER A 18 15.23 -2.09 -4.30
CA SER A 18 14.74 -0.71 -4.14
C SER A 18 15.86 0.25 -3.75
N PHE A 19 16.81 -0.17 -2.91
CA PHE A 19 17.98 0.62 -2.55
C PHE A 19 18.87 0.91 -3.75
N ILE A 20 19.20 -0.11 -4.55
CA ILE A 20 20.01 0.04 -5.77
C ILE A 20 19.27 0.92 -6.79
N ALA A 21 17.99 0.68 -7.01
CA ALA A 21 17.17 1.47 -7.94
C ALA A 21 17.11 2.94 -7.53
N ALA A 22 16.87 3.23 -6.25
CA ALA A 22 16.84 4.59 -5.74
C ALA A 22 18.21 5.29 -5.87
N LYS A 23 19.32 4.56 -5.65
CA LYS A 23 20.68 5.09 -5.85
C LYS A 23 20.97 5.36 -7.32
N ALA A 24 20.52 4.49 -8.23
CA ALA A 24 20.66 4.64 -9.67
C ALA A 24 19.86 5.82 -10.22
N SER A 25 18.64 6.05 -9.70
CA SER A 25 17.79 7.18 -10.09
C SER A 25 18.30 8.55 -9.63
N ARG A 26 19.35 8.61 -8.79
CA ARG A 26 19.91 9.86 -8.21
C ARG A 26 18.91 10.76 -7.47
N GLU A 27 17.69 10.29 -7.21
CA GLU A 27 16.62 10.98 -6.48
C GLU A 27 16.55 10.57 -5.00
N PHE A 28 17.65 10.07 -4.44
CA PHE A 28 17.69 9.62 -3.05
C PHE A 28 17.53 10.82 -2.10
N ARG A 29 16.27 11.16 -1.78
CA ARG A 29 15.92 12.14 -0.76
C ARG A 29 15.35 11.41 0.44
N VAL A 30 16.04 11.52 1.58
CA VAL A 30 15.50 11.10 2.87
C VAL A 30 14.36 12.05 3.22
N ARG A 31 13.13 11.66 2.89
CA ARG A 31 11.92 12.34 3.32
C ARG A 31 11.53 11.81 4.69
N ALA A 32 11.89 12.54 5.73
CA ALA A 32 11.27 12.34 7.03
C ALA A 32 9.81 12.76 6.92
N ALA A 33 8.89 11.83 7.18
CA ALA A 33 7.47 12.12 7.22
C ALA A 33 7.16 12.96 8.46
N ASP A 34 6.27 13.95 8.30
CA ASP A 34 5.73 14.73 9.42
C ASP A 34 5.14 13.80 10.50
N ALA A 35 5.14 14.22 11.77
CA ALA A 35 4.68 13.40 12.90
C ALA A 35 3.24 12.88 12.69
N GLN A 36 2.35 13.71 12.13
CA GLN A 36 1.00 13.30 11.77
C GLN A 36 0.97 12.23 10.67
N THR A 37 1.83 12.37 9.65
CA THR A 37 1.91 11.40 8.55
C THR A 37 2.47 10.06 9.03
N THR A 38 3.50 10.08 9.88
CA THR A 38 4.07 8.85 10.47
C THR A 38 3.04 8.08 11.28
N LEU A 39 2.22 8.77 12.09
CA LEU A 39 1.16 8.13 12.88
C LEU A 39 0.07 7.51 11.98
N ARG A 40 -0.36 8.25 10.94
CA ARG A 40 -1.36 7.75 9.96
C ARG A 40 -0.84 6.56 9.16
N SER A 41 0.42 6.62 8.71
CA SER A 41 1.07 5.52 7.99
C SER A 41 1.30 4.30 8.88
N GLY A 42 1.66 4.50 10.15
CA GLY A 42 1.79 3.43 11.13
C GLY A 42 0.46 2.72 11.40
N LEU A 43 -0.60 3.48 11.69
CA LEU A 43 -1.93 2.93 11.90
C LEU A 43 -2.45 2.21 10.64
N GLY A 44 -2.23 2.81 9.46
CA GLY A 44 -2.56 2.22 8.17
C GLY A 44 -1.80 0.92 7.90
N GLY A 45 -0.52 0.84 8.27
CA GLY A 45 0.29 -0.37 8.15
C GLY A 45 -0.22 -1.52 9.02
N VAL A 46 -0.64 -1.24 10.25
CA VAL A 46 -1.23 -2.25 11.14
C VAL A 46 -2.56 -2.77 10.58
N LEU A 47 -3.43 -1.87 10.13
CA LEU A 47 -4.70 -2.22 9.48
C LEU A 47 -4.48 -3.07 8.21
N MET A 48 -3.49 -2.69 7.39
CA MET A 48 -3.15 -3.41 6.17
C MET A 48 -2.59 -4.81 6.47
N GLY A 49 -1.75 -4.94 7.50
CA GLY A 49 -1.22 -6.24 7.95
C GLY A 49 -2.32 -7.16 8.49
N PHE A 50 -3.23 -6.61 9.30
CA PHE A 50 -4.39 -7.34 9.81
C PHE A 50 -5.31 -7.82 8.68
N GLY A 51 -5.63 -6.92 7.73
CA GLY A 51 -6.42 -7.25 6.54
C GLY A 51 -5.77 -8.32 5.66
N ALA A 52 -4.45 -8.24 5.45
CA ALA A 52 -3.70 -9.23 4.67
C ALA A 52 -3.68 -10.61 5.35
N SER A 53 -3.63 -10.63 6.68
CA SER A 53 -3.65 -11.87 7.47
C SER A 53 -5.01 -12.58 7.36
N ILE A 54 -6.11 -11.83 7.43
CA ILE A 54 -7.48 -12.38 7.26
C ILE A 54 -7.71 -12.81 5.81
N ALA A 55 -7.26 -12.02 4.84
CA ALA A 55 -7.42 -12.32 3.42
C ALA A 55 -6.50 -13.46 2.93
N GLY A 56 -5.55 -13.91 3.75
CA GLY A 56 -4.57 -14.93 3.40
C GLY A 56 -3.59 -14.50 2.30
N GLY A 57 -3.46 -13.19 2.04
CA GLY A 57 -2.66 -12.67 0.94
C GLY A 57 -2.59 -11.15 0.88
N CYS A 58 -1.64 -10.65 0.11
CA CYS A 58 -1.45 -9.22 -0.15
C CYS A 58 -1.71 -8.89 -1.62
N SER A 59 -1.55 -7.63 -1.99
CA SER A 59 -1.71 -7.17 -3.38
C SER A 59 -0.80 -7.93 -4.36
N ILE A 60 0.38 -8.38 -3.92
CA ILE A 60 1.29 -9.18 -4.75
C ILE A 60 0.79 -10.62 -4.85
N GLY A 61 0.44 -11.25 -3.72
CA GLY A 61 -0.03 -12.65 -3.70
C GLY A 61 -1.38 -12.84 -4.38
N ASN A 62 -2.41 -12.12 -3.91
CA ASN A 62 -3.76 -12.27 -4.44
C ASN A 62 -3.99 -11.46 -5.72
N GLY A 63 -3.30 -10.34 -5.88
CA GLY A 63 -3.53 -9.43 -6.99
C GLY A 63 -2.66 -9.67 -8.22
N LEU A 64 -1.38 -10.04 -8.07
CA LEU A 64 -0.47 -10.31 -9.21
C LEU A 64 -0.36 -11.80 -9.52
N VAL A 65 -0.17 -12.65 -8.51
CA VAL A 65 0.08 -14.09 -8.74
C VAL A 65 -1.22 -14.83 -9.03
N MET A 66 -2.22 -14.73 -8.16
CA MET A 66 -3.48 -15.49 -8.30
C MET A 66 -4.32 -15.08 -9.53
N THR A 67 -4.18 -13.84 -9.99
CA THR A 67 -4.83 -13.34 -11.22
C THR A 67 -4.10 -13.79 -12.48
N ALA A 68 -2.76 -13.83 -12.46
CA ALA A 68 -1.95 -14.41 -13.53
C ALA A 68 -2.18 -15.93 -13.67
N MET A 69 -2.49 -16.61 -12.57
CA MET A 69 -2.94 -18.00 -12.56
C MET A 69 -4.42 -18.17 -12.99
N MET A 70 -5.08 -17.08 -13.42
CA MET A 70 -6.49 -17.03 -13.84
C MET A 70 -7.47 -17.68 -12.86
N THR A 71 -7.18 -17.56 -11.54
CA THR A 71 -8.01 -18.17 -10.49
C THR A 71 -9.17 -17.27 -10.13
N TRP A 72 -10.36 -17.85 -9.96
CA TRP A 72 -11.57 -17.11 -9.57
C TRP A 72 -11.42 -16.37 -8.23
N GLN A 73 -10.70 -16.96 -7.28
CA GLN A 73 -10.39 -16.37 -5.97
C GLN A 73 -9.56 -15.09 -6.08
N GLY A 74 -8.57 -15.06 -6.98
CA GLY A 74 -7.74 -13.87 -7.21
C GLY A 74 -8.55 -12.70 -7.76
N TRP A 75 -9.45 -12.96 -8.70
CA TRP A 75 -10.32 -11.95 -9.29
C TRP A 75 -11.28 -11.33 -8.27
N ILE A 76 -11.95 -12.15 -7.46
CA ILE A 76 -12.84 -11.65 -6.40
C ILE A 76 -12.03 -10.84 -5.38
N GLY A 77 -10.91 -11.39 -4.89
CA GLY A 77 -10.05 -10.70 -3.93
C GLY A 77 -9.55 -9.35 -4.45
N LEU A 78 -9.20 -9.28 -5.74
CA LEU A 78 -8.76 -8.05 -6.39
C LEU A 78 -9.88 -7.00 -6.48
N VAL A 79 -11.11 -7.38 -6.83
CA VAL A 79 -12.26 -6.46 -6.86
C VAL A 79 -12.50 -5.85 -5.48
N PHE A 80 -12.52 -6.67 -4.43
CA PHE A 80 -12.71 -6.18 -3.06
C PHE A 80 -11.54 -5.32 -2.56
N MET A 81 -10.29 -5.65 -2.93
CA MET A 81 -9.14 -4.80 -2.63
C MET A 81 -9.24 -3.43 -3.31
N ILE A 82 -9.66 -3.39 -4.59
CA ILE A 82 -9.86 -2.14 -5.33
C ILE A 82 -10.95 -1.29 -4.65
N LEU A 83 -12.10 -1.89 -4.33
CA LEU A 83 -13.19 -1.19 -3.65
C LEU A 83 -12.77 -0.67 -2.26
N GLY A 84 -12.02 -1.46 -1.50
CA GLY A 84 -11.51 -1.09 -0.19
C GLY A 84 -10.52 0.08 -0.25
N VAL A 85 -9.55 0.04 -1.16
CA VAL A 85 -8.59 1.15 -1.37
C VAL A 85 -9.31 2.39 -1.89
N TRP A 86 -10.29 2.23 -2.78
CA TRP A 86 -11.05 3.36 -3.31
C TRP A 86 -11.85 4.07 -2.21
N THR A 87 -12.58 3.32 -1.38
CA THR A 87 -13.33 3.88 -0.25
C THR A 87 -12.40 4.52 0.78
N ALA A 88 -11.30 3.87 1.14
CA ALA A 88 -10.30 4.44 2.06
C ALA A 88 -9.70 5.74 1.50
N SER A 89 -9.33 5.76 0.22
CA SER A 89 -8.76 6.94 -0.43
C SER A 89 -9.76 8.09 -0.51
N TRP A 90 -11.02 7.78 -0.80
CA TRP A 90 -12.08 8.79 -0.86
C TRP A 90 -12.37 9.41 0.51
N LEU A 91 -12.39 8.60 1.57
CA LEU A 91 -12.60 9.08 2.94
C LEU A 91 -11.41 9.90 3.46
N VAL A 92 -10.18 9.42 3.25
CA VAL A 92 -8.97 10.02 3.84
C VAL A 92 -8.45 11.20 3.03
N TYR A 93 -8.52 11.18 1.70
CA TYR A 93 -7.97 12.25 0.85
C TYR A 93 -9.05 13.13 0.22
N VAL A 94 -10.09 12.55 -0.37
CA VAL A 94 -11.07 13.33 -1.15
C VAL A 94 -11.96 14.20 -0.26
N ARG A 95 -12.42 13.69 0.89
CA ARG A 95 -13.25 14.49 1.83
C ARG A 95 -12.54 15.73 2.39
N PRO A 96 -11.32 15.66 2.94
CA PRO A 96 -10.64 16.85 3.45
C PRO A 96 -10.22 17.81 2.34
N GLN A 97 -9.80 17.30 1.17
CA GLN A 97 -9.47 18.15 0.03
C GLN A 97 -10.69 18.86 -0.54
N ARG A 98 -11.86 18.21 -0.60
CA ARG A 98 -13.12 18.86 -0.99
C ARG A 98 -13.52 19.95 -0.01
N LYS A 99 -13.40 19.72 1.30
CA LYS A 99 -13.69 20.76 2.32
C LYS A 99 -12.74 21.95 2.18
N ALA A 100 -11.44 21.70 2.00
CA ALA A 100 -10.45 22.76 1.79
C ALA A 100 -10.72 23.56 0.51
N ARG A 101 -11.08 22.88 -0.59
CA ARG A 101 -11.43 23.50 -1.87
C ARG A 101 -12.72 24.31 -1.82
N LEU A 102 -13.73 23.83 -1.09
CA LEU A 102 -14.99 24.57 -0.88
C LEU A 102 -14.79 25.80 0.02
N ALA A 103 -13.93 25.71 1.04
CA ALA A 103 -13.59 26.84 1.90
C ALA A 103 -12.84 27.95 1.14
N THR A 104 -11.94 27.59 0.21
CA THR A 104 -11.26 28.56 -0.66
C THR A 104 -12.18 29.14 -1.73
N ALA A 105 -13.14 28.35 -2.24
CA ALA A 105 -14.14 28.85 -3.19
C ALA A 105 -15.17 29.79 -2.56
N ALA A 106 -15.44 29.68 -1.25
CA ALA A 106 -16.33 30.58 -0.51
C ALA A 106 -15.63 31.84 0.02
N ALA A 107 -14.30 31.92 -0.09
CA ALA A 107 -13.49 33.06 0.34
C ALA A 107 -13.15 34.04 -0.80
N ASN A 108 -13.53 33.71 -2.04
CA ASN A 108 -13.50 34.60 -3.21
C ASN A 108 -14.92 35.08 -3.52
#